data_AF-A0A1Q7YA55-F1
#
_entry.id   AF-A0A1Q7YA55-F1
#
_cell.length_a   1.000
_cell.length_b   1.000
_cell.length_c   1.000
_cell.angle_alpha   90.00
_cell.angle_beta   90.00
_cell.angle_gamma   90.00
#
_symmetry.space_group_name_H-M   'P 1'
#
loop_
_entity.id
_entity.type
_entity.pdbx_description
1 polymer ?
#
loop_
_entity_poly.entity_id
_entity_poly.type
_entity_poly.pdbx_seq_one_letter_code
_entity_poly.pdbx_strand_id
1 'polypeptide(L)' 'MSTAEEKLRNPLPGSRIEAARDFGIDLTLLIERLRKTPEERVRDLQHTIEALEKIRGSGSQKIKDAL' A
#
# COMPACT_ATOMS: atom_id res chain seq x y z
N MET A 1 -18.40 17.36 9.87
CA MET A 1 -17.94 16.00 10.24
C MET A 1 -16.53 15.83 9.72
N SER A 2 -15.62 15.20 10.48
CA SER A 2 -14.26 14.93 10.00
C SER A 2 -14.25 13.89 8.87
N THR A 3 -13.39 14.09 7.87
CA THR A 3 -13.27 13.17 6.73
C THR A 3 -12.63 11.85 7.15
N ALA A 4 -12.74 10.81 6.33
CA ALA A 4 -12.06 9.54 6.60
C ALA A 4 -10.54 9.71 6.72
N GLU A 5 -9.93 10.53 5.86
CA GLU A 5 -8.50 10.85 5.91
C GLU A 5 -8.12 11.56 7.21
N GLU A 6 -8.92 12.53 7.65
CA GLU A 6 -8.65 13.29 8.89
C GLU A 6 -8.67 12.39 10.12
N LYS A 7 -9.59 11.42 10.18
CA LYS A 7 -9.66 10.43 11.26
C LYS A 7 -8.47 9.49 11.28
N LEU A 8 -7.87 9.19 10.12
CA LEU A 8 -6.67 8.35 10.02
C LEU A 8 -5.40 9.12 10.42
N ARG A 9 -5.30 10.41 10.07
CA ARG A 9 -4.19 11.29 10.46
C ARG A 9 -4.21 11.64 11.94
N ASN A 10 -5.41 11.88 12.47
CA ASN A 10 -5.64 12.28 13.85
C ASN A 10 -6.63 11.32 14.52
N PRO A 11 -6.19 10.11 14.89
CA PRO A 11 -7.06 9.15 15.54
C PRO A 11 -7.61 9.71 16.85
N LEU A 12 -8.91 9.51 17.09
CA LEU A 12 -9.50 9.84 18.38
C LEU A 12 -8.92 8.93 19.47
N PRO A 13 -8.66 9.45 20.68
CA PRO A 13 -8.26 8.64 21.82
C PRO A 13 -9.25 7.51 22.09
N GLY A 14 -8.74 6.31 22.34
CA GLY A 14 -9.50 5.07 22.54
C GLY A 14 -10.12 4.47 21.27
N SER A 15 -9.87 5.05 20.09
CA SER A 15 -10.43 4.53 18.84
C SER A 15 -9.68 3.30 18.31
N ARG A 16 -10.35 2.51 17.46
CA ARG A 16 -9.68 1.40 16.76
C ARG A 16 -8.58 1.87 15.80
N ILE A 17 -8.68 3.10 15.30
CA ILE A 17 -7.65 3.70 14.44
C ILE A 17 -6.40 4.00 15.27
N GLU A 18 -6.57 4.52 16.48
CA GLU A 18 -5.47 4.72 17.43
C GLU A 18 -4.81 3.39 17.77
N ALA A 19 -5.60 2.37 18.14
CA ALA A 19 -5.09 1.04 18.45
C ALA A 19 -4.35 0.40 17.27
N ALA A 20 -4.82 0.58 16.03
CA ALA A 20 -4.14 0.09 14.83
C ALA A 20 -2.80 0.78 14.61
N ARG A 21 -2.75 2.12 14.77
CA ARG A 21 -1.50 2.89 14.68
C ARG A 21 -0.50 2.42 15.74
N ASP A 22 -0.94 2.28 16.99
CA ASP A 22 -0.07 1.91 18.11
C ASP A 22 0.41 0.46 18.02
N PHE A 23 -0.37 -0.42 17.38
CA PHE A 23 0.07 -1.77 17.00
C PHE A 23 1.11 -1.79 15.87
N GLY A 24 1.25 -0.70 15.11
CA GLY A 24 2.17 -0.59 13.97
C GLY A 24 1.55 -0.90 12.61
N ILE A 25 0.21 -0.84 12.48
CA ILE A 25 -0.44 -0.89 11.16
C ILE A 25 -0.11 0.40 10.40
N ASP A 26 0.41 0.26 9.18
CA ASP A 26 0.67 1.41 8.31
C ASP A 26 -0.64 1.96 7.72
N LEU A 27 -1.11 3.07 8.29
CA LEU A 27 -2.29 3.80 7.82
C LEU A 27 -2.00 4.73 6.64
N THR A 28 -0.72 4.98 6.31
CA THR A 28 -0.31 5.87 5.22
C THR A 28 -0.78 5.33 3.88
N LEU A 29 -0.62 4.02 3.66
CA LEU A 29 -1.13 3.34 2.47
C LEU A 29 -2.65 3.46 2.33
N LEU A 30 -3.38 3.44 3.45
CA LEU A 30 -4.83 3.61 3.43
C LEU A 30 -5.21 5.04 3.07
N ILE A 31 -4.53 6.04 3.65
CA ILE A 31 -4.72 7.46 3.32
C ILE A 31 -4.47 7.72 1.84
N GLU A 32 -3.37 7.21 1.28
CA GLU A 32 -3.04 7.38 -0.13
C GLU A 32 -4.13 6.77 -1.05
N ARG A 33 -4.71 5.63 -0.65
CA ARG A 33 -5.81 5.02 -1.42
C ARG A 33 -7.10 5.83 -1.37
N LEU A 34 -7.37 6.55 -0.28
CA LEU A 34 -8.57 7.40 -0.16
C LEU A 34 -8.53 8.62 -1.10
N ARG A 35 -7.33 9.03 -1.52
CA ARG A 35 -7.12 10.15 -2.45
C ARG A 35 -7.27 9.76 -3.91
N LYS A 36 -7.33 8.45 -4.20
CA LYS A 36 -7.34 7.91 -5.55
C LYS A 36 -8.73 7.45 -5.97
N THR A 37 -9.04 7.64 -7.24
CA THR A 37 -10.24 7.04 -7.84
C THR A 37 -10.09 5.51 -7.93
N PRO A 38 -11.19 4.75 -8.12
CA PRO A 38 -11.10 3.33 -8.43
C PRO A 38 -10.16 3.01 -9.61
N GLU A 39 -10.21 3.80 -10.68
CA GLU A 39 -9.39 3.61 -11.87
C GLU A 39 -7.89 3.84 -11.59
N GLU A 40 -7.56 4.86 -10.81
CA GLU A 40 -6.19 5.13 -10.39
C GLU A 40 -5.60 3.98 -9.57
N ARG A 41 -6.39 3.40 -8.66
CA ARG A 41 -5.98 2.24 -7.87
C ARG A 41 -5.72 1.00 -8.74
N VAL A 42 -6.52 0.79 -9.78
CA VAL A 42 -6.30 -0.30 -10.74
C VAL A 42 -5.00 -0.08 -11.54
N ARG A 43 -4.73 1.15 -11.97
CA ARG A 43 -3.47 1.49 -12.67
C ARG A 43 -2.24 1.26 -11.80
N ASP A 44 -2.27 1.67 -10.53
CA ASP A 44 -1.17 1.40 -9.59
C ASP A 44 -0.91 -0.10 -9.42
N LEU A 45 -1.97 -0.90 -9.34
CA LEU A 45 -1.87 -2.36 -9.21
C LEU A 45 -1.22 -2.96 -10.45
N GLN A 46 -1.62 -2.53 -11.64
CA GLN A 46 -1.02 -2.97 -12.90
C GLN A 46 0.48 -2.67 -12.95
N HIS A 47 0.89 -1.44 -12.61
CA HIS A 47 2.32 -1.09 -12.54
C HIS A 47 3.08 -1.93 -11.51
N THR A 48 2.46 -2.22 -10.37
CA THR A 48 3.07 -3.06 -9.33
C THR A 48 3.28 -4.50 -9.84
N ILE A 49 2.27 -5.06 -10.51
CA ILE A 49 2.38 -6.39 -11.14
C ILE A 49 3.52 -6.41 -12.15
N GLU A 50 3.58 -5.44 -13.07
CA GLU A 50 4.64 -5.34 -14.07
C GLU A 50 6.05 -5.24 -13.44
N ALA A 51 6.19 -4.52 -12.33
CA ALA A 51 7.46 -4.43 -11.61
C ALA A 51 7.85 -5.79 -10.99
N LEU A 52 6.90 -6.49 -10.39
CA LEU A 52 7.12 -7.82 -9.81
C LEU A 52 7.46 -8.87 -10.87
N GLU A 53 6.82 -8.80 -12.04
CA GLU A 53 7.14 -9.62 -13.21
C GLU A 53 8.60 -9.45 -13.64
N LYS A 54 9.09 -8.19 -13.72
CA LYS A 54 10.50 -7.89 -14.04
C LYS A 54 11.47 -8.45 -13.01
N ILE A 55 11.16 -8.32 -11.73
CA ILE A 55 11.97 -8.89 -10.64
C ILE A 55 12.02 -10.41 -10.76
N ARG A 56 10.88 -11.06 -10.98
CA ARG A 56 10.79 -12.51 -11.15
C ARG A 56 11.61 -13.00 -12.34
N GLY A 57 11.49 -12.34 -13.50
CA GLY A 57 12.29 -12.65 -14.68
C GLY A 57 13.79 -12.51 -14.45
N SER A 58 14.21 -11.47 -13.73
CA SER A 58 15.62 -11.22 -13.40
C SER A 58 16.20 -12.27 -12.45
N GLY A 59 15.42 -12.74 -11.48
CA GLY A 59 15.81 -13.85 -10.58
C GLY A 59 16.01 -15.16 -11.33
N SER A 60 15.11 -15.49 -12.27
CA SER A 60 15.22 -16.69 -13.11
C SER A 60 16.40 -16.65 -14.06
N GLN A 61 16.77 -15.48 -14.60
CA GLN A 61 17.91 -15.35 -15.50
C GLN A 61 19.24 -15.59 -14.76
N LYS A 62 19.40 -15.02 -13.56
CA LYS A 62 20.62 -15.20 -12.74
C LYS A 62 20.86 -16.66 -12.33
N ILE A 63 19.82 -17.46 -12.15
CA ILE A 63 19.95 -18.90 -11.85
C ILE A 63 20.46 -19.67 -13.07
N LYS A 64 20.00 -19.31 -14.29
CA LYS A 64 20.47 -19.93 -15.53
C LYS A 64 21.93 -19.59 -15.83
N ASP A 65 22.35 -18.37 -15.53
CA ASP A 65 23.73 -17.92 -15.76
C ASP A 65 24.72 -18.52 -14.72
N ALA A 66 24.23 -19.12 -13.64
CA ALA A 66 25.02 -19.73 -12.57
C ALA A 66 25.14 -21.26 -12.66
N LEU A 67 24.53 -21.89 -13.67
CA LEU A 67 24.58 -23.33 -13.98
C LEU A 67 25.33 -23.55 -15.29
#